data_AF-U6M6U8-F1
#
_entry.id   AF-U6M6U8-F1
#
_cell.length_a   1.000
_cell.length_b   1.000
_cell.length_c   1.000
_cell.angle_alpha   90.00
_cell.angle_beta   90.00
_cell.angle_gamma   90.00
#
_symmetry.space_group_name_H-M   'P 1'
#
loop_
_entity.id
_entity.type
_entity.pdbx_description
1 polymer ?
#
loop_
_entity_poly.entity_id
_entity_poly.type
_entity_poly.pdbx_seq_one_letter_code
_entity_poly.pdbx_strand_id
1 'polypeptide(L)' 'MAGLNRKYSKKIEAFDRNITKRGQVSESKQKRGKGYPVGPIVLGLFLFVVVGSAIIQIISSAQRGAPLP' A
#
# COMPACT_ATOMS: atom_id res chain seq x y z
N MET A 1 -20.59 43.58 19.14
CA MET A 1 -20.36 42.20 19.63
C MET A 1 -18.87 41.86 19.48
N ALA A 2 -18.01 42.49 20.28
CA ALA A 2 -16.57 42.28 20.28
C ALA A 2 -16.22 41.51 21.56
N GLY A 3 -15.77 40.26 21.45
CA GLY A 3 -15.50 39.48 22.66
C GLY A 3 -15.16 38.00 22.53
N LEU A 4 -15.01 37.43 21.34
CA LEU A 4 -14.47 36.07 21.21
C LEU A 4 -12.98 36.14 20.91
N ASN A 5 -12.17 35.97 21.96
CA ASN A 5 -10.73 35.78 21.88
C ASN A 5 -10.39 34.90 20.67
N ARG A 6 -9.52 35.35 19.76
CA ARG A 6 -9.10 34.70 18.49
C ARG A 6 -9.02 33.16 18.51
N LYS A 7 -8.68 32.57 19.66
CA LYS A 7 -8.66 31.13 19.92
C LYS A 7 -10.02 30.44 19.77
N TYR A 8 -11.12 31.09 20.18
CA TYR A 8 -12.48 30.58 20.06
C TYR A 8 -12.97 30.58 18.61
N SER A 9 -12.66 31.62 17.83
CA SER A 9 -13.02 31.67 16.41
C SER A 9 -12.44 30.48 15.63
N LYS A 10 -11.17 30.14 15.87
CA LYS A 10 -10.52 28.96 15.26
C LYS A 10 -11.18 27.63 15.65
N LYS A 11 -11.67 27.51 16.89
CA LYS A 11 -12.37 26.30 17.34
C LYS A 11 -13.73 26.19 16.63
N ILE A 12 -14.48 27.29 16.55
CA ILE A 12 -15.77 27.36 15.84
C ILE A 12 -15.58 26.96 14.38
N GLU A 13 -14.59 27.53 13.68
CA GLU A 13 -14.25 27.19 12.29
C GLU A 13 -13.88 25.70 12.11
N ALA A 14 -13.17 25.12 13.08
CA ALA A 14 -12.80 23.70 13.07
C ALA A 14 -13.97 22.75 13.36
N PHE A 15 -14.98 23.19 14.10
CA PHE A 15 -16.21 22.42 14.33
C PHE A 15 -17.20 22.59 13.17
N ASP A 16 -17.35 23.80 12.63
CA ASP A 16 -18.26 24.13 11.53
C ASP A 16 -17.93 23.34 10.25
N ARG A 17 -16.62 23.20 9.93
CA ARG A 17 -16.16 22.34 8.82
C ARG A 17 -16.44 20.84 9.01
N ASN A 18 -16.72 20.38 10.23
CA ASN A 18 -17.07 18.99 10.52
C ASN A 18 -18.59 18.78 10.55
N ILE A 19 -19.39 19.83 10.77
CA ILE A 19 -20.87 19.79 10.71
C ILE A 19 -21.35 19.66 9.26
N THR A 20 -20.80 20.47 8.35
CA THR A 20 -21.11 20.40 6.90
C THR A 20 -20.47 19.21 6.19
N LYS A 21 -19.54 18.50 6.85
CA LYS A 21 -18.92 17.26 6.38
C LYS A 21 -19.44 16.00 7.09
N ARG A 22 -20.53 16.09 7.87
CA ARG A 22 -21.24 14.90 8.36
C ARG A 22 -21.64 14.04 7.15
N GLY A 23 -21.02 12.88 7.02
CA GLY A 23 -21.28 11.95 5.91
C GLY A 23 -20.33 12.07 4.70
N GLN A 24 -19.37 13.00 4.69
CA GLN A 24 -18.28 13.03 3.70
C GLN A 24 -16.95 12.66 4.33
N VAL A 25 -16.94 11.59 5.12
CA VAL A 25 -15.71 10.80 5.22
C VAL A 25 -15.54 10.25 3.82
N SER A 26 -14.50 10.69 3.09
CA SER A 26 -14.08 10.02 1.87
C SER A 26 -14.06 8.53 2.20
N GLU A 27 -14.96 7.76 1.58
CA GLU A 27 -14.89 6.31 1.67
C GLU A 27 -13.44 5.95 1.46
N SER A 28 -12.95 5.10 2.36
CA SER A 28 -11.57 4.63 2.44
C SER A 28 -10.82 4.69 1.12
N LYS A 29 -9.51 4.91 1.16
CA LYS A 29 -8.58 4.73 0.02
C LYS A 29 -8.62 3.32 -0.61
N GLN A 30 -9.66 2.53 -0.39
CA GLN A 30 -10.08 1.45 -1.24
C GLN A 30 -10.64 2.02 -2.55
N LYS A 31 -9.75 2.47 -3.45
CA LYS A 31 -10.01 2.26 -4.87
C LYS A 31 -10.13 0.74 -5.04
N ARG A 32 -11.33 0.21 -4.88
CA ARG A 32 -11.72 -1.18 -5.17
C ARG A 32 -11.69 -1.40 -6.68
N GLY A 33 -10.51 -1.24 -7.28
CA GLY A 33 -10.23 -1.76 -8.61
C GLY A 33 -9.61 -3.13 -8.42
N LYS A 34 -10.43 -4.15 -8.16
CA LYS A 34 -10.23 -5.57 -8.54
C LYS A 34 -8.79 -5.99 -8.86
N GLY A 35 -7.89 -5.80 -7.89
CA GLY A 35 -6.46 -5.95 -8.06
C GLY A 35 -6.01 -6.89 -6.97
N TYR A 36 -5.27 -7.92 -7.36
CA TYR A 36 -4.75 -8.94 -6.48
C TYR A 36 -4.24 -8.33 -5.16
N PRO A 37 -4.47 -8.99 -4.02
CA PRO A 37 -4.04 -8.48 -2.70
C PRO A 37 -2.53 -8.27 -2.62
N VAL A 38 -1.79 -8.82 -3.58
CA VAL A 38 -0.41 -8.53 -3.88
C VAL A 38 -0.33 -7.39 -4.92
N GLY A 39 0.28 -6.28 -4.54
CA GLY A 39 0.50 -5.16 -5.46
C GLY A 39 1.32 -5.60 -6.69
N PRO A 40 1.21 -4.89 -7.83
CA PRO A 40 1.90 -5.24 -9.07
C PRO A 40 3.42 -5.38 -8.90
N ILE A 41 4.02 -4.60 -8.00
CA ILE A 41 5.44 -4.69 -7.65
C ILE A 41 5.77 -6.02 -6.96
N VAL A 42 4.96 -6.44 -6.00
CA VAL A 42 5.16 -7.70 -5.26
C VAL A 42 4.93 -8.90 -6.18
N LEU A 43 3.93 -8.82 -7.06
CA LEU A 43 3.67 -9.85 -8.05
C LEU A 43 4.83 -9.99 -9.05
N GLY A 44 5.37 -8.87 -9.53
CA GLY A 44 6.56 -8.87 -10.40
C GLY A 44 7.80 -9.44 -9.71
N LEU A 45 8.04 -9.06 -8.46
CA LEU A 45 9.14 -9.61 -7.65
C LEU A 45 8.97 -11.12 -7.43
N PHE A 46 7.76 -11.58 -7.13
CA PHE A 46 7.46 -12.99 -6.91
C PHE A 46 7.79 -13.83 -8.15
N LEU A 47 7.33 -13.42 -9.34
CA LEU A 47 7.63 -14.11 -10.59
C LEU A 47 9.13 -14.09 -10.92
N PHE A 48 9.80 -12.95 -10.71
CA PHE A 48 11.25 -12.82 -10.94
C PHE A 48 12.05 -13.76 -10.04
N VAL A 49 11.76 -13.80 -8.74
CA VAL A 49 12.46 -14.66 -7.78
C VAL A 49 12.19 -16.13 -8.07
N VAL A 50 10.95 -16.51 -8.38
CA VAL A 50 10.60 -17.90 -8.70
C VAL A 50 11.30 -18.38 -9.98
N VAL A 51 11.16 -17.67 -11.09
CA VAL A 51 11.78 -18.06 -12.38
C VAL A 51 13.31 -17.94 -12.31
N GLY A 52 13.82 -16.86 -11.73
CA GLY A 52 15.26 -16.64 -11.59
C GLY A 52 15.93 -17.69 -10.72
N SER A 53 15.30 -18.11 -9.61
CA SER A 53 15.84 -19.17 -8.76
C SER A 53 15.87 -20.53 -9.46
N ALA A 54 14.87 -20.85 -10.28
CA ALA A 54 14.83 -22.11 -11.04
C ALA A 54 15.96 -22.17 -12.08
N ILE A 55 16.18 -21.09 -12.82
CA ILE A 55 17.28 -21.02 -13.81
C ILE A 55 18.64 -21.17 -13.13
N ILE A 56 18.88 -20.43 -12.04
CA ILE A 56 20.13 -20.51 -11.29
C ILE A 56 20.34 -21.91 -10.70
N GLN A 57 19.28 -22.56 -10.20
CA GLN A 57 19.34 -23.95 -9.71
C GLN A 57 19.73 -24.92 -10.82
N ILE A 58 19.15 -24.80 -12.03
CA ILE A 58 19.48 -25.67 -13.16
C ILE A 58 20.95 -25.52 -13.55
N ILE A 59 21.42 -24.28 -13.74
CA ILE A 59 22.82 -24.02 -14.09
C ILE A 59 23.76 -24.51 -12.98
N SER A 60 23.42 -24.25 -11.73
CA SER A 60 24.22 -24.71 -10.59
C SER A 60 24.21 -26.24 -10.46
N SER A 61 23.10 -26.91 -10.76
CA SER A 61 23.02 -28.37 -10.75
C SER A 61 23.83 -29.01 -11.88
N ALA A 62 23.89 -28.37 -13.05
CA ALA A 62 24.73 -28.84 -14.16
C ALA A 62 26.23 -28.64 -13.87
N GLN A 63 26.60 -27.55 -13.17
CA GLN A 63 27.98 -27.29 -12.75
C GLN A 63 28.41 -28.12 -11.55
N ARG A 64 27.47 -28.44 -10.65
CA ARG A 64 27.65 -29.40 -9.55
C ARG A 64 27.35 -30.80 -10.08
N GLY A 65 28.20 -31.28 -10.97
CA GLY A 65 28.15 -32.66 -11.49
C GLY A 65 27.96 -33.67 -10.35
N ALA A 66 27.18 -34.71 -10.64
CA ALA A 66 26.76 -35.76 -9.72
C ALA A 66 27.89 -36.20 -8.76
N PRO A 67 27.64 -36.32 -7.44
CA PRO A 67 28.53 -37.06 -6.57
C PRO A 67 28.52 -38.51 -7.07
N LEU A 68 29.63 -38.94 -7.66
CA LEU A 68 29.85 -40.35 -7.97
C LEU A 68 29.88 -41.13 -6.63
N PRO A 69 29.34 -42.36 -6.58
CA PRO A 69 29.35 -43.20 -5.37
C PRO A 69 30.78 -43.52 -4.91
#